data_AF-A0A2U3Z6L1-F1
#
_entry.id   AF-A0A2U3Z6L1-F1
#
_cell.length_a   1.000
_cell.length_b   1.000
_cell.length_c   1.000
_cell.angle_alpha   90.00
_cell.angle_beta   90.00
_cell.angle_gamma   90.00
#
_symmetry.space_group_name_H-M   'P 1'
#
loop_
_entity.id
_entity.type
_entity.pdbx_description
1 polymer ?
#
loop_
_entity_poly.entity_id
_entity_poly.type
_entity_poly.pdbx_seq_one_letter_code
_entity_poly.pdbx_strand_id
1 'polypeptide(L)'
;MLGSSWLLLSLAALTAAQSTTENLVKTFLETFNYEAEELSYQSSLASWNANTNITDENIQKMNDAGTKWSTFYEEQSKQAKTYPLEEIQDSTLKRQLQTLQHSGSSVLSADKSQRLNTILNAMGTIYSTGKACNPNNPQECLLLEPGLDDIMANSRDYNERLWAWEGWRSEVGKQLRPLYEEYVALKNEMARANNYEDYGDYWRGDYEEEWTNGYNYSRDQLIKDVEQTFTQVTRGLIQMLKLGRSKPWTLALYNVVGAKNMDVRPLLNYFDPLFTWLKEQNRNSFVGWNTVWSPYADQSIKVRISLKSALGEKAYKWNDNEMYLFRSSIAYAMREYFSKEKNQTIPFVEDNVWVNDLKPRISFTFFVTLPGNVSDIIPRADVEEAIRMSRGRINDAFRLDDKSLEFLGIQPTLGPPYQPPVTIWLIVFGAVMGVVVVGIVLLIFSGIRNRRKNDQARSEENPYASVNLSKGENNPGFQNVGAVQTSF
;
A
#
# COMPACT_ATOMS: atom_id res chain seq x y z
N MET A 1 58.16 -5.53 -48.45
CA MET A 1 57.32 -6.74 -48.68
C MET A 1 57.35 -7.77 -47.54
N LEU A 2 58.05 -7.54 -46.42
CA LEU A 2 58.12 -8.51 -45.30
C LEU A 2 56.97 -8.39 -44.26
N GLY A 3 56.29 -7.24 -44.17
CA GLY A 3 55.18 -7.05 -43.20
C GLY A 3 53.88 -7.80 -43.56
N SER A 4 53.66 -8.08 -44.84
CA SER A 4 52.45 -8.75 -45.35
C SER A 4 52.45 -10.27 -45.09
N SER A 5 53.61 -10.93 -45.05
CA SER A 5 53.69 -12.37 -44.75
C SER A 5 53.46 -12.71 -43.28
N TRP A 6 53.87 -11.85 -42.35
CA TRP A 6 53.61 -12.03 -40.92
C TRP A 6 52.13 -11.87 -40.58
N LEU A 7 51.45 -10.91 -41.23
CA LEU A 7 49.99 -10.72 -41.11
C LEU A 7 49.21 -11.92 -41.67
N LEU A 8 49.65 -12.50 -42.80
CA LEU A 8 49.01 -13.67 -43.40
C LEU A 8 49.23 -14.94 -42.55
N LEU A 9 50.41 -15.11 -41.95
CA LEU A 9 50.71 -16.23 -41.05
C LEU A 9 49.94 -16.13 -39.72
N SER A 10 49.80 -14.93 -39.14
CA SER A 10 49.00 -14.72 -37.93
C SER A 10 47.51 -14.93 -38.20
N LEU A 11 47.01 -14.49 -39.37
CA LEU A 11 45.60 -14.66 -39.74
C LEU A 11 45.28 -16.15 -40.00
N ALA A 12 46.17 -16.88 -40.67
CA ALA A 12 46.00 -18.32 -40.89
C ALA A 12 46.03 -19.13 -39.59
N ALA A 13 46.92 -18.80 -38.65
CA ALA A 13 46.98 -19.43 -37.34
C ALA A 13 45.72 -19.16 -36.49
N LEU A 14 45.19 -17.93 -36.54
CA LEU A 14 43.93 -17.58 -35.87
C LEU A 14 42.76 -18.37 -36.44
N THR A 15 42.63 -18.43 -37.78
CA THR A 15 41.54 -19.17 -38.45
C THR A 15 41.61 -20.68 -38.21
N ALA A 16 42.82 -21.24 -38.12
CA ALA A 16 43.01 -22.66 -37.82
C ALA A 16 42.65 -22.98 -36.36
N ALA A 17 43.07 -22.13 -35.42
CA ALA A 17 42.70 -22.26 -34.00
C ALA A 17 41.18 -22.16 -33.78
N GLN A 18 40.54 -21.20 -34.46
CA GLN A 18 39.09 -21.00 -34.41
C GLN A 18 38.31 -22.19 -35.00
N SER A 19 38.79 -22.76 -36.11
CA SER A 19 38.21 -23.98 -36.70
C SER A 19 38.36 -25.21 -35.80
N THR A 20 39.43 -25.30 -35.00
CA THR A 20 39.56 -26.37 -33.99
C THR A 20 38.61 -26.21 -32.82
N THR A 21 38.39 -25.00 -32.30
CA THR A 21 37.44 -24.76 -31.20
C THR A 21 36.01 -25.12 -31.62
N GLU A 22 35.59 -24.72 -32.83
CA GLU A 22 34.23 -24.98 -33.32
C GLU A 22 33.94 -26.49 -33.50
N ASN A 23 34.92 -27.27 -33.98
CA ASN A 23 34.79 -28.73 -34.08
C ASN A 23 34.70 -29.43 -32.72
N LEU A 24 35.40 -28.91 -31.70
CA LEU A 24 35.29 -29.41 -30.33
C LEU A 24 33.90 -29.12 -29.75
N VAL A 25 33.39 -27.90 -29.94
CA VAL A 25 32.04 -27.52 -29.51
C VAL A 25 30.98 -28.38 -30.19
N LYS A 26 31.13 -28.65 -31.49
CA LYS A 26 30.22 -29.54 -32.23
C LYS A 26 30.19 -30.94 -31.63
N THR A 27 31.36 -31.55 -31.42
CA THR A 27 31.45 -32.90 -30.82
C THR A 27 30.85 -32.92 -29.42
N PHE A 28 31.12 -31.90 -28.60
CA PHE A 28 30.56 -31.75 -27.26
C PHE A 28 29.03 -31.68 -27.28
N LEU A 29 28.45 -30.85 -28.17
CA LEU A 29 27.00 -30.71 -28.29
C LEU A 29 26.34 -31.99 -28.83
N GLU A 30 26.99 -32.75 -29.71
CA GLU A 30 26.51 -34.06 -30.19
C GLU A 30 26.42 -35.07 -29.04
N THR A 31 27.45 -35.16 -28.18
CA THR A 31 27.42 -36.00 -26.98
C THR A 31 26.35 -35.54 -25.99
N PHE A 32 26.29 -34.22 -25.72
CA PHE A 32 25.28 -33.63 -24.86
C PHE A 32 23.86 -34.00 -25.32
N ASN A 33 23.54 -33.84 -26.61
CA ASN A 33 22.20 -34.11 -27.14
C ASN A 33 21.77 -35.57 -26.91
N TYR A 34 22.67 -36.53 -27.16
CA TYR A 34 22.36 -37.95 -26.98
C TYR A 34 22.04 -38.30 -25.51
N GLU A 35 22.85 -37.81 -24.57
CA GLU A 35 22.63 -38.08 -23.14
C GLU A 35 21.45 -37.27 -22.56
N ALA A 36 21.28 -36.03 -23.03
CA ALA A 36 20.22 -35.14 -22.57
C ALA A 36 18.83 -35.63 -22.95
N GLU A 37 18.66 -36.20 -24.16
CA GLU A 37 17.37 -36.73 -24.63
C GLU A 37 16.83 -37.82 -23.71
N GLU A 38 17.66 -38.79 -23.33
CA GLU A 38 17.24 -39.89 -22.45
C GLU A 38 16.94 -39.38 -21.03
N LEU A 39 17.83 -38.56 -20.45
CA LEU A 39 17.63 -38.05 -19.09
C LEU A 39 16.41 -37.12 -18.98
N SER A 40 16.20 -36.26 -19.98
CA SER A 40 15.02 -35.39 -20.05
C SER A 40 13.74 -36.18 -20.23
N TYR A 41 13.75 -37.26 -21.03
CA TYR A 41 12.60 -38.15 -21.19
C TYR A 41 12.21 -38.82 -19.87
N GLN A 42 13.17 -39.38 -19.13
CA GLN A 42 12.90 -39.99 -17.83
C GLN A 42 12.35 -38.97 -16.81
N SER A 43 12.91 -37.77 -16.77
CA SER A 43 12.43 -36.68 -15.91
C SER A 43 11.00 -36.26 -16.27
N SER A 44 10.71 -36.11 -17.56
CA SER A 44 9.39 -35.74 -18.07
C SER A 44 8.34 -36.81 -17.76
N LEU A 45 8.69 -38.09 -17.93
CA LEU A 45 7.80 -39.21 -17.61
C LEU A 45 7.49 -39.30 -16.11
N ALA A 46 8.50 -39.09 -15.25
CA ALA A 46 8.31 -39.06 -13.80
C ALA A 46 7.40 -37.87 -13.39
N SER A 47 7.60 -36.70 -13.99
CA SER A 47 6.73 -35.53 -13.77
C SER A 47 5.29 -35.78 -14.25
N TRP A 48 5.11 -36.38 -15.42
CA TRP A 48 3.78 -36.76 -15.92
C TRP A 48 3.05 -37.70 -14.96
N ASN A 49 3.73 -38.73 -14.46
CA ASN A 49 3.15 -39.68 -13.51
C ASN A 49 2.73 -39.00 -12.19
N ALA A 50 3.54 -38.05 -11.69
CA ALA A 50 3.20 -37.28 -10.49
C ALA A 50 2.01 -36.33 -10.70
N ASN A 51 1.92 -35.67 -11.86
CA ASN A 51 0.82 -34.74 -12.17
C ASN A 51 -0.50 -35.48 -12.47
N THR A 52 -0.44 -36.69 -13.03
CA THR A 52 -1.63 -37.50 -13.33
C THR A 52 -2.09 -38.37 -12.17
N ASN A 53 -1.19 -38.69 -11.23
CA ASN A 53 -1.47 -39.49 -10.04
C ASN A 53 -0.65 -38.98 -8.84
N ILE A 54 -1.25 -38.11 -8.05
CA ILE A 54 -0.59 -37.41 -6.94
C ILE A 54 -0.46 -38.36 -5.74
N THR A 55 0.73 -38.95 -5.58
CA THR A 55 1.15 -39.74 -4.42
C THR A 55 2.53 -39.32 -3.95
N ASP A 56 2.83 -39.51 -2.66
CA ASP A 56 4.16 -39.20 -2.10
C ASP A 56 5.28 -39.97 -2.83
N GLU A 57 5.01 -41.21 -3.23
CA GLU A 57 5.95 -42.03 -3.99
C GLU A 57 6.24 -41.43 -5.38
N ASN A 58 5.22 -40.98 -6.10
CA ASN A 58 5.39 -40.38 -7.43
C ASN A 58 6.09 -39.02 -7.34
N ILE A 59 5.78 -38.22 -6.31
CA ILE A 59 6.48 -36.96 -6.03
C ILE A 59 7.97 -37.23 -5.76
N GLN A 60 8.31 -38.26 -4.98
CA GLN A 60 9.70 -38.62 -4.73
C GLN A 60 10.41 -39.05 -6.02
N LYS A 61 9.79 -39.90 -6.84
CA LYS A 61 10.36 -40.31 -8.15
C LYS A 61 10.60 -39.13 -9.08
N MET A 62 9.67 -38.18 -9.10
CA MET A 62 9.83 -36.93 -9.86
C MET A 62 11.01 -36.11 -9.34
N ASN A 63 11.15 -35.94 -8.02
CA ASN A 63 12.26 -35.21 -7.41
C ASN A 63 13.62 -35.88 -7.70
N ASP A 64 13.69 -37.21 -7.61
CA ASP A 64 14.92 -37.97 -7.89
C ASP A 64 15.33 -37.83 -9.36
N ALA A 65 14.38 -37.96 -10.29
CA ALA A 65 14.64 -37.80 -11.73
C ALA A 65 15.00 -36.34 -12.08
N GLY A 66 14.31 -35.36 -11.49
CA GLY A 66 14.64 -33.94 -11.64
C GLY A 66 16.01 -33.59 -11.11
N THR A 67 16.43 -34.18 -9.98
CA THR A 67 17.77 -34.01 -9.41
C THR A 67 18.82 -34.53 -10.39
N LYS A 68 18.67 -35.76 -10.90
CA LYS A 68 19.58 -36.35 -11.90
C LYS A 68 19.71 -35.46 -13.15
N TRP A 69 18.59 -34.98 -13.70
CA TRP A 69 18.59 -34.05 -14.83
C TRP A 69 19.33 -32.75 -14.51
N SER A 70 19.03 -32.13 -13.36
CA SER A 70 19.65 -30.87 -12.97
C SER A 70 21.15 -30.97 -12.74
N THR A 71 21.63 -32.06 -12.14
CA THR A 71 23.06 -32.32 -11.92
C THR A 71 23.80 -32.53 -13.24
N PHE A 72 23.24 -33.35 -14.13
CA PHE A 72 23.79 -33.53 -15.48
C PHE A 72 23.87 -32.18 -16.21
N TYR A 73 22.77 -31.41 -16.24
CA TYR A 73 22.75 -30.11 -16.93
C TYR A 73 23.76 -29.12 -16.33
N GLU A 74 23.96 -29.14 -15.01
CA GLU A 74 24.97 -28.32 -14.33
C GLU A 74 26.40 -28.67 -14.77
N GLU A 75 26.74 -29.96 -14.79
CA GLU A 75 28.06 -30.45 -15.22
C GLU A 75 28.34 -30.03 -16.67
N GLN A 76 27.37 -30.25 -17.56
CA GLN A 76 27.46 -29.87 -18.96
C GLN A 76 27.52 -28.34 -19.13
N SER A 77 26.79 -27.57 -18.31
CA SER A 77 26.86 -26.11 -18.31
C SER A 77 28.23 -25.59 -17.87
N LYS A 78 28.85 -26.19 -16.85
CA LYS A 78 30.21 -25.85 -16.42
C LYS A 78 31.23 -26.11 -17.53
N GLN A 79 31.10 -27.24 -18.23
CA GLN A 79 31.94 -27.54 -19.39
C GLN A 79 31.68 -26.57 -20.55
N ALA A 80 30.43 -26.26 -20.85
CA ALA A 80 30.04 -25.32 -21.89
C ALA A 80 30.65 -23.92 -21.68
N LYS A 81 30.76 -23.46 -20.42
CA LYS A 81 31.37 -22.15 -20.06
C LYS A 81 32.86 -22.05 -20.39
N THR A 82 33.54 -23.18 -20.64
CA THR A 82 34.95 -23.16 -21.05
C THR A 82 35.16 -22.74 -22.50
N TYR A 83 34.11 -22.78 -23.32
CA TYR A 83 34.15 -22.38 -24.73
C TYR A 83 33.75 -20.91 -24.92
N PRO A 84 34.63 -20.04 -25.43
CA PRO A 84 34.30 -18.63 -25.67
C PRO A 84 33.29 -18.48 -26.82
N LEU A 85 32.21 -17.72 -26.60
CA LEU A 85 31.14 -17.53 -27.59
C LEU A 85 31.60 -16.71 -28.81
N GLU A 86 32.60 -15.85 -28.64
CA GLU A 86 33.15 -14.97 -29.68
C GLU A 86 33.92 -15.75 -30.75
N GLU A 87 34.40 -16.95 -30.41
CA GLU A 87 35.14 -17.80 -31.35
C GLU A 87 34.22 -18.62 -32.26
N ILE A 88 32.92 -18.75 -31.93
CA ILE A 88 31.99 -19.61 -32.66
C ILE A 88 31.32 -18.85 -33.80
N GLN A 89 31.57 -19.27 -35.04
CA GLN A 89 31.01 -18.62 -36.24
C GLN A 89 29.62 -19.15 -36.59
N ASP A 90 29.37 -20.45 -36.41
CA ASP A 90 28.05 -21.03 -36.67
C ASP A 90 27.02 -20.51 -35.67
N SER A 91 26.05 -19.75 -36.19
CA SER A 91 24.98 -19.14 -35.38
C SER A 91 24.09 -20.13 -34.63
N THR A 92 23.96 -21.36 -35.12
CA THR A 92 23.16 -22.43 -34.49
C THR A 92 23.93 -23.03 -33.33
N LEU A 93 25.21 -23.37 -33.54
CA LEU A 93 26.09 -23.86 -32.49
C LEU A 93 26.27 -22.80 -31.40
N LYS A 94 26.45 -21.53 -31.78
CA LYS A 94 26.55 -20.41 -30.84
C LYS A 94 25.30 -20.31 -29.95
N ARG A 95 24.09 -20.43 -30.52
CA ARG A 95 22.82 -20.40 -29.75
C ARG A 95 22.66 -21.60 -28.82
N GLN A 96 23.03 -22.80 -29.26
CA GLN A 96 23.00 -24.01 -28.43
C GLN A 96 23.97 -23.85 -27.24
N LEU A 97 25.20 -23.43 -27.53
CA LEU A 97 26.23 -23.22 -26.52
C LEU A 97 25.83 -22.11 -25.53
N GLN A 98 25.33 -20.98 -26.02
CA GLN A 98 24.84 -19.88 -25.18
C GLN A 98 23.70 -20.33 -24.24
N THR A 99 22.77 -21.14 -24.73
CA THR A 99 21.69 -21.72 -23.90
C THR A 99 22.24 -22.62 -22.81
N LEU A 100 23.24 -23.45 -23.13
CA LEU A 100 23.84 -24.38 -22.18
C LEU A 100 24.75 -23.68 -21.15
N GLN A 101 25.38 -22.57 -21.52
CA GLN A 101 26.18 -21.75 -20.60
C GLN A 101 25.34 -21.08 -19.51
N HIS A 102 24.04 -20.90 -19.72
CA HIS A 102 23.11 -20.46 -18.68
C HIS A 102 22.75 -21.65 -17.79
N SER A 103 23.35 -21.70 -16.59
CA SER A 103 23.20 -22.81 -15.64
C SER A 103 21.81 -22.87 -14.98
N GLY A 104 20.94 -21.88 -15.22
CA GLY A 104 19.60 -21.84 -14.66
C GLY A 104 19.64 -21.92 -13.13
N SER A 105 18.83 -22.80 -12.55
CA SER A 105 18.75 -22.99 -11.08
C SER A 105 19.96 -23.69 -10.47
N SER A 106 20.81 -24.35 -11.27
CA SER A 106 21.97 -25.09 -10.77
C SER A 106 23.13 -24.21 -10.29
N VAL A 107 23.03 -22.89 -10.49
CA VAL A 107 24.00 -21.93 -9.94
C VAL A 107 23.87 -21.75 -8.42
N LEU A 108 22.73 -22.14 -7.84
CA LEU A 108 22.50 -22.08 -6.40
C LEU A 108 23.25 -23.20 -5.68
N SER A 109 23.66 -22.95 -4.43
CA SER A 109 24.20 -24.03 -3.58
C SER A 109 23.16 -25.15 -3.38
N ALA A 110 23.61 -26.38 -3.12
CA ALA A 110 22.74 -27.53 -2.93
C ALA A 110 21.62 -27.26 -1.89
N ASP A 111 21.97 -26.66 -0.74
CA ASP A 111 21.00 -26.30 0.30
C ASP A 111 19.94 -25.30 -0.19
N LYS A 112 20.36 -24.28 -0.96
CA LYS A 112 19.45 -23.26 -1.50
C LYS A 112 18.56 -23.82 -2.61
N SER A 113 19.11 -24.68 -3.44
CA SER A 113 18.35 -25.40 -4.48
C SER A 113 17.28 -26.30 -3.85
N GLN A 114 17.64 -27.07 -2.82
CA GLN A 114 16.70 -27.90 -2.07
C GLN A 114 15.62 -27.05 -1.38
N ARG A 115 16.00 -25.92 -0.77
CA ARG A 115 15.05 -24.99 -0.14
C ARG A 115 14.08 -24.40 -1.17
N LEU A 116 14.56 -23.97 -2.33
CA LEU A 116 13.72 -23.48 -3.42
C LEU A 116 12.72 -24.53 -3.90
N ASN A 117 13.17 -25.77 -4.09
CA ASN A 117 12.28 -26.88 -4.48
C ASN A 117 11.21 -27.17 -3.42
N THR A 118 11.59 -27.12 -2.14
CA THR A 118 10.64 -27.26 -1.02
C THR A 118 9.57 -26.18 -1.05
N ILE A 119 9.97 -24.92 -1.27
CA ILE A 119 9.05 -23.78 -1.35
C ILE A 119 8.09 -23.93 -2.55
N LEU A 120 8.62 -24.29 -3.72
CA LEU A 120 7.82 -24.52 -4.92
C LEU A 120 6.76 -25.62 -4.72
N ASN A 121 7.17 -26.76 -4.14
CA ASN A 121 6.26 -27.86 -3.84
C ASN A 121 5.21 -27.43 -2.80
N ALA A 122 5.62 -26.76 -1.72
CA ALA A 122 4.70 -26.26 -0.70
C ALA A 122 3.66 -25.28 -1.27
N MET A 123 4.08 -24.30 -2.10
CA MET A 123 3.15 -23.38 -2.76
C MET A 123 2.20 -24.11 -3.71
N GLY A 124 2.69 -25.09 -4.48
CA GLY A 124 1.87 -25.92 -5.36
C GLY A 124 0.81 -26.73 -4.58
N THR A 125 1.20 -27.39 -3.50
CA THR A 125 0.29 -28.14 -2.62
C THR A 125 -0.73 -27.23 -1.94
N ILE A 126 -0.31 -26.09 -1.41
CA ILE A 126 -1.22 -25.11 -0.77
C ILE A 126 -2.25 -24.61 -1.77
N TYR A 127 -1.86 -24.34 -3.02
CA TYR A 127 -2.79 -23.91 -4.05
C TYR A 127 -3.78 -25.01 -4.46
N SER A 128 -3.33 -26.26 -4.62
CA SER A 128 -4.19 -27.35 -5.09
C SER A 128 -5.09 -27.96 -4.01
N THR A 129 -4.68 -27.89 -2.74
CA THR A 129 -5.41 -28.50 -1.60
C THR A 129 -6.04 -27.46 -0.66
N GLY A 130 -5.74 -26.18 -0.88
CA GLY A 130 -6.28 -25.07 -0.12
C GLY A 130 -7.81 -25.03 -0.22
N LYS A 131 -8.46 -24.70 0.90
CA LYS A 131 -9.93 -24.65 1.00
C LYS A 131 -10.37 -23.42 1.76
N ALA A 132 -11.47 -22.82 1.32
CA ALA A 132 -12.16 -21.76 2.05
C ALA A 132 -13.43 -22.32 2.68
N CYS A 133 -13.63 -22.07 3.98
CA CYS A 133 -14.79 -22.57 4.71
C CYS A 133 -15.84 -21.47 4.92
N ASN A 134 -17.11 -21.84 4.83
CA ASN A 134 -18.22 -20.94 5.07
C ASN A 134 -18.30 -20.62 6.57
N PRO A 135 -18.26 -19.34 6.98
CA PRO A 135 -18.35 -18.98 8.40
C PRO A 135 -19.68 -19.37 9.05
N ASN A 136 -20.77 -19.39 8.28
CA ASN A 136 -22.10 -19.76 8.77
C ASN A 136 -22.27 -21.28 8.88
N ASN A 137 -21.49 -22.04 8.10
CA ASN A 137 -21.47 -23.50 8.13
C ASN A 137 -20.02 -24.01 8.03
N PRO A 138 -19.30 -24.12 9.16
CA PRO A 138 -17.88 -24.50 9.14
C PRO A 138 -17.58 -25.90 8.58
N GLN A 139 -18.60 -26.73 8.36
CA GLN A 139 -18.46 -28.04 7.71
C GLN A 139 -18.41 -27.92 6.18
N GLU A 140 -18.88 -26.81 5.63
CA GLU A 140 -18.85 -26.51 4.21
C GLU A 140 -17.54 -25.80 3.86
N CYS A 141 -16.55 -26.57 3.42
CA CYS A 141 -15.28 -26.06 2.92
C CYS A 141 -15.11 -26.44 1.46
N LEU A 142 -14.86 -25.44 0.62
CA LEU A 142 -14.72 -25.61 -0.83
C LEU A 142 -13.27 -25.44 -1.25
N LEU A 143 -12.81 -26.32 -2.14
CA LEU A 143 -11.55 -26.18 -2.87
C LEU A 143 -11.70 -25.11 -3.95
N LEU A 144 -10.57 -24.68 -4.54
CA LEU A 144 -10.62 -23.81 -5.72
C LEU A 144 -11.32 -24.50 -6.89
N GLU A 145 -10.89 -25.72 -7.21
CA GLU A 145 -11.43 -26.54 -8.30
C GLU A 145 -11.68 -27.97 -7.79
N PRO A 146 -12.91 -28.52 -7.87
CA PRO A 146 -14.16 -27.81 -8.13
C PRO A 146 -14.69 -27.12 -6.85
N GLY A 147 -15.40 -26.01 -6.99
CA GLY A 147 -16.14 -25.37 -5.92
C GLY A 147 -16.17 -23.85 -6.03
N LEU A 148 -15.08 -23.21 -5.62
CA LEU A 148 -15.01 -21.74 -5.64
C LEU A 148 -15.00 -21.18 -7.08
N ASP A 149 -14.41 -21.92 -8.03
CA ASP A 149 -14.44 -21.61 -9.46
C ASP A 149 -15.88 -21.51 -10.00
N ASP A 150 -16.74 -22.48 -9.68
CA ASP A 150 -18.14 -22.53 -10.08
C ASP A 150 -18.94 -21.36 -9.51
N ILE A 151 -18.75 -21.05 -8.21
CA ILE A 151 -19.38 -19.89 -7.58
C ILE A 151 -18.97 -18.59 -8.28
N MET A 152 -17.67 -18.40 -8.53
CA MET A 152 -17.17 -17.20 -9.18
C MET A 152 -17.57 -17.09 -10.66
N ALA A 153 -17.83 -18.21 -11.34
CA ALA A 153 -18.30 -18.24 -12.71
C ALA A 153 -19.81 -18.00 -12.83
N ASN A 154 -20.61 -18.66 -11.98
CA ASN A 154 -22.05 -18.81 -12.20
C ASN A 154 -22.92 -18.04 -11.21
N SER A 155 -22.46 -17.78 -9.98
CA SER A 155 -23.27 -17.08 -8.99
C SER A 155 -23.53 -15.62 -9.41
N ARG A 156 -24.76 -15.17 -9.13
CA ARG A 156 -25.18 -13.76 -9.23
C ARG A 156 -25.38 -13.10 -7.87
N ASP A 157 -25.17 -13.84 -6.78
CA ASP A 157 -25.22 -13.29 -5.43
C ASP A 157 -23.89 -12.58 -5.12
N TYR A 158 -23.96 -11.28 -4.84
CA TYR A 158 -22.80 -10.47 -4.51
C TYR A 158 -22.09 -10.97 -3.23
N ASN A 159 -22.87 -11.32 -2.20
CA ASN A 159 -22.33 -11.70 -0.90
C ASN A 159 -21.64 -13.06 -0.96
N GLU A 160 -22.21 -13.99 -1.72
CA GLU A 160 -21.61 -15.31 -1.97
C GLU A 160 -20.26 -15.19 -2.70
N ARG A 161 -20.21 -14.37 -3.77
CA ARG A 161 -18.97 -14.12 -4.51
C ARG A 161 -17.92 -13.39 -3.66
N LEU A 162 -18.35 -12.44 -2.83
CA LEU A 162 -17.44 -11.72 -1.94
C LEU A 162 -16.85 -12.65 -0.88
N TRP A 163 -17.66 -13.52 -0.28
CA TRP A 163 -17.17 -14.56 0.63
C TRP A 163 -16.16 -15.49 -0.05
N ALA A 164 -16.48 -16.01 -1.24
CA ALA A 164 -15.56 -16.89 -1.98
C ALA A 164 -14.23 -16.18 -2.33
N TRP A 165 -14.32 -14.93 -2.78
CA TRP A 165 -13.17 -14.13 -3.19
C TRP A 165 -12.24 -13.78 -2.02
N GLU A 166 -12.80 -13.31 -0.90
CA GLU A 166 -12.03 -12.92 0.29
C GLU A 166 -11.55 -14.15 1.04
N GLY A 167 -12.41 -15.16 1.24
CA GLY A 167 -12.08 -16.39 1.93
C GLY A 167 -10.90 -17.13 1.28
N TRP A 168 -10.84 -17.18 -0.05
CA TRP A 168 -9.67 -17.75 -0.74
C TRP A 168 -8.38 -16.98 -0.43
N ARG A 169 -8.44 -15.64 -0.43
CA ARG A 169 -7.27 -14.77 -0.18
C ARG A 169 -6.84 -14.81 1.28
N SER A 170 -7.78 -14.88 2.22
CA SER A 170 -7.50 -14.96 3.64
C SER A 170 -6.86 -16.31 4.00
N GLU A 171 -7.45 -17.41 3.57
CA GLU A 171 -7.03 -18.75 4.00
C GLU A 171 -5.78 -19.21 3.24
N VAL A 172 -5.74 -19.03 1.91
CA VAL A 172 -4.63 -19.52 1.07
C VAL A 172 -3.59 -18.43 0.86
N GLY A 173 -4.01 -17.20 0.54
CA GLY A 173 -3.11 -16.09 0.26
C GLY A 173 -2.16 -15.75 1.42
N LYS A 174 -2.65 -15.79 2.66
CA LYS A 174 -1.80 -15.53 3.86
C LYS A 174 -0.73 -16.60 4.05
N GLN A 175 -1.02 -17.88 3.74
CA GLN A 175 -0.04 -18.97 3.80
C GLN A 175 1.05 -18.84 2.74
N LEU A 176 0.68 -18.38 1.53
CA LEU A 176 1.62 -18.18 0.43
C LEU A 176 2.55 -16.98 0.64
N ARG A 177 2.11 -15.95 1.37
CA ARG A 177 2.88 -14.70 1.55
C ARG A 177 4.33 -14.90 2.01
N PRO A 178 4.62 -15.58 3.14
CA PRO A 178 6.01 -15.76 3.58
C PRO A 178 6.82 -16.66 2.63
N LEU A 179 6.19 -17.67 2.02
CA LEU A 179 6.83 -18.55 1.04
C LEU A 179 7.24 -17.76 -0.21
N TYR A 180 6.38 -16.85 -0.67
CA TYR A 180 6.62 -16.04 -1.85
C TYR A 180 7.73 -15.01 -1.62
N GLU A 181 7.84 -14.43 -0.42
CA GLU A 181 8.94 -13.53 -0.05
C GLU A 181 10.30 -14.24 -0.16
N GLU A 182 10.40 -15.47 0.36
CA GLU A 182 11.62 -16.29 0.26
C GLU A 182 11.89 -16.77 -1.17
N TYR A 183 10.84 -17.16 -1.89
CA TYR A 183 10.92 -17.53 -3.31
C TYR A 183 11.53 -16.41 -4.16
N VAL A 184 11.05 -15.17 -4.02
CA VAL A 184 11.57 -14.02 -4.77
C VAL A 184 13.04 -13.76 -4.43
N ALA A 185 13.43 -13.88 -3.16
CA ALA A 185 14.83 -13.72 -2.75
C ALA A 185 15.75 -14.75 -3.41
N LEU A 186 15.39 -16.04 -3.36
CA LEU A 186 16.17 -17.13 -3.95
C LEU A 186 16.21 -17.05 -5.48
N LYS A 187 15.10 -16.70 -6.13
CA LYS A 187 15.04 -16.52 -7.59
C LYS A 187 15.87 -15.35 -8.08
N ASN A 188 15.89 -14.24 -7.34
CA ASN A 188 16.75 -13.10 -7.67
C ASN A 188 18.24 -13.40 -7.44
N GLU A 189 18.58 -14.20 -6.42
CA GLU A 189 19.96 -14.67 -6.23
C GLU A 189 20.41 -15.53 -7.42
N MET A 190 19.57 -16.49 -7.85
CA MET A 190 19.81 -17.30 -9.04
C MET A 190 20.01 -16.42 -10.30
N ALA A 191 19.13 -15.43 -10.51
CA ALA A 191 19.20 -14.57 -11.69
C ALA A 191 20.50 -13.76 -11.74
N ARG A 192 20.87 -13.12 -10.63
CA ARG A 192 22.12 -12.35 -10.53
C ARG A 192 23.37 -13.21 -10.71
N ALA A 193 23.35 -14.44 -10.23
CA ALA A 193 24.45 -15.38 -10.45
C ALA A 193 24.57 -15.86 -11.91
N ASN A 194 23.51 -15.69 -12.71
CA ASN A 194 23.52 -15.88 -14.16
C ASN A 194 23.69 -14.55 -14.93
N ASN A 195 24.18 -13.48 -14.29
CA ASN A 195 24.43 -12.15 -14.87
C ASN A 195 23.18 -11.38 -15.36
N TYR A 196 22.00 -11.65 -14.81
CA TYR A 196 20.79 -10.84 -15.03
C TYR A 196 20.60 -9.83 -13.89
N GLU A 197 19.86 -8.74 -14.14
CA GLU A 197 19.57 -7.73 -13.11
C GLU A 197 18.67 -8.29 -11.98
N ASP A 198 17.63 -9.01 -12.39
CA ASP A 198 16.65 -9.67 -11.51
C ASP A 198 15.98 -10.85 -12.22
N TYR A 199 15.10 -11.57 -11.51
CA TYR A 199 14.42 -12.74 -12.09
C TYR A 199 13.41 -12.38 -13.19
N GLY A 200 12.89 -11.14 -13.21
CA GLY A 200 12.06 -10.66 -14.31
C GLY A 200 12.88 -10.42 -15.57
N ASP A 201 14.11 -9.95 -15.42
CA ASP A 201 15.08 -9.82 -16.49
C ASP A 201 15.49 -11.18 -17.07
N TYR A 202 15.74 -12.15 -16.20
CA TYR A 202 15.95 -13.54 -16.60
C TYR A 202 14.79 -14.09 -17.45
N TRP A 203 13.53 -13.78 -17.13
CA TRP A 203 12.37 -14.16 -17.94
C TRP A 203 12.29 -13.40 -19.27
N ARG A 204 12.62 -12.10 -19.29
CA ARG A 204 12.61 -11.31 -20.52
C ARG A 204 13.73 -11.70 -21.48
N GLY A 205 14.80 -12.31 -20.98
CA GLY A 205 15.90 -12.85 -21.79
C GLY A 205 15.45 -13.84 -22.88
N ASP A 206 14.28 -14.47 -22.77
CA ASP A 206 13.74 -15.32 -23.84
C ASP A 206 13.42 -14.56 -25.14
N TYR A 207 13.27 -13.23 -25.06
CA TYR A 207 13.00 -12.35 -26.20
C TYR A 207 14.26 -11.60 -26.70
N GLU A 208 15.41 -11.76 -26.04
CA GLU A 208 16.66 -11.09 -26.41
C GLU A 208 17.28 -11.70 -27.68
N GLU A 209 17.79 -10.84 -28.58
CA GLU A 209 18.35 -11.28 -29.86
C GLU A 209 19.63 -10.51 -30.24
N GLU A 210 20.67 -11.23 -30.64
CA GLU A 210 21.81 -10.65 -31.36
C GLU A 210 21.44 -10.40 -32.83
N TRP A 211 21.35 -9.13 -33.23
CA TRP A 211 21.24 -8.72 -34.64
C TRP A 211 22.61 -8.43 -35.23
N THR A 212 22.87 -8.90 -36.45
CA THR A 212 24.11 -8.54 -37.18
C THR A 212 23.95 -7.44 -38.22
N ASN A 213 22.76 -6.98 -38.61
CA ASN A 213 22.61 -5.80 -39.49
C ASN A 213 21.18 -5.20 -39.48
N GLY A 214 21.06 -3.92 -39.15
CA GLY A 214 19.82 -3.14 -39.25
C GLY A 214 19.51 -2.78 -40.71
N TYR A 215 18.27 -3.04 -41.17
CA TYR A 215 17.84 -2.64 -42.51
C TYR A 215 16.39 -2.14 -42.56
N ASN A 216 16.24 -1.18 -43.47
CA ASN A 216 15.15 -0.24 -43.71
C ASN A 216 14.14 -0.83 -44.71
N TYR A 217 12.86 -0.91 -44.34
CA TYR A 217 11.80 -1.43 -45.20
C TYR A 217 10.87 -0.30 -45.64
N SER A 218 10.65 -0.18 -46.96
CA SER A 218 9.85 0.87 -47.59
C SER A 218 8.36 0.53 -47.63
N ARG A 219 7.52 1.56 -47.44
CA ARG A 219 6.06 1.52 -47.24
C ARG A 219 5.26 1.01 -48.45
N ASP A 220 5.84 0.99 -49.64
CA ASP A 220 5.11 0.69 -50.88
C ASP A 220 5.02 -0.81 -51.21
N GLN A 221 5.75 -1.65 -50.47
CA GLN A 221 5.75 -3.11 -50.66
C GLN A 221 4.60 -3.82 -49.93
N LEU A 222 4.05 -3.19 -48.88
CA LEU A 222 3.09 -3.76 -47.92
C LEU A 222 1.73 -4.13 -48.54
N ILE A 223 1.25 -3.34 -49.51
CA ILE A 223 -0.10 -3.52 -50.07
C ILE A 223 -0.16 -4.71 -51.04
N LYS A 224 0.97 -5.11 -51.64
CA LYS A 224 1.02 -6.26 -52.56
C LYS A 224 1.06 -7.62 -51.85
N ASP A 225 1.54 -7.67 -50.61
CA ASP A 225 1.74 -8.93 -49.87
C ASP A 225 0.49 -9.39 -49.09
N VAL A 226 -0.44 -8.46 -48.81
CA VAL A 226 -1.69 -8.70 -48.07
C VAL A 226 -2.73 -9.51 -48.87
N GLU A 227 -2.62 -9.55 -50.20
CA GLU A 227 -3.58 -10.26 -51.06
C GLU A 227 -3.18 -11.73 -51.34
N GLN A 228 -1.93 -12.13 -51.06
CA GLN A 228 -1.45 -13.52 -51.20
C GLN A 228 -1.61 -14.38 -49.92
N THR A 229 -2.05 -13.76 -48.83
CA THR A 229 -1.80 -14.22 -47.46
C THR A 229 -2.56 -15.49 -47.07
N PHE A 230 -3.76 -15.77 -47.59
CA PHE A 230 -4.58 -16.87 -47.03
C PHE A 230 -4.09 -18.29 -47.40
N THR A 231 -3.49 -18.49 -48.57
CA THR A 231 -2.87 -19.78 -48.96
C THR A 231 -1.39 -19.85 -48.56
N GLN A 232 -0.72 -18.70 -48.43
CA GLN A 232 0.65 -18.63 -47.92
C GLN A 232 0.72 -18.80 -46.41
N VAL A 233 -0.27 -18.40 -45.62
CA VAL A 233 -0.26 -18.52 -44.15
C VAL A 233 -0.06 -19.96 -43.70
N THR A 234 -0.66 -20.96 -44.35
CA THR A 234 -0.40 -22.37 -43.99
C THR A 234 1.04 -22.79 -44.29
N ARG A 235 1.61 -22.37 -45.42
CA ARG A 235 3.02 -22.65 -45.76
C ARG A 235 3.98 -21.85 -44.88
N GLY A 236 3.71 -20.57 -44.65
CA GLY A 236 4.47 -19.66 -43.79
C GLY A 236 4.45 -20.12 -42.34
N LEU A 237 3.30 -20.59 -41.85
CA LEU A 237 3.18 -21.21 -40.52
C LEU A 237 4.03 -22.48 -40.42
N ILE A 238 3.95 -23.39 -41.40
CA ILE A 238 4.80 -24.59 -41.41
C ILE A 238 6.29 -24.21 -41.45
N GLN A 239 6.66 -23.21 -42.26
CA GLN A 239 8.05 -22.74 -42.32
C GLN A 239 8.50 -22.14 -40.99
N MET A 240 7.68 -21.31 -40.35
CA MET A 240 7.95 -20.74 -39.03
C MET A 240 8.08 -21.83 -37.96
N LEU A 241 7.15 -22.78 -37.89
CA LEU A 241 7.17 -23.88 -36.92
C LEU A 241 8.40 -24.78 -37.09
N LYS A 242 8.83 -25.03 -38.34
CA LYS A 242 10.06 -25.80 -38.63
C LYS A 242 11.33 -25.13 -38.12
N LEU A 243 11.35 -23.80 -37.96
CA LEU A 243 12.53 -23.09 -37.44
C LEU A 243 12.73 -23.34 -35.94
N GLY A 244 11.67 -23.58 -35.18
CA GLY A 244 11.75 -23.67 -33.71
C GLY A 244 12.49 -22.46 -33.13
N ARG A 245 13.50 -22.71 -32.27
CA ARG A 245 14.38 -21.68 -31.67
C ARG A 245 15.72 -21.49 -32.43
N SER A 246 15.88 -22.09 -33.61
CA SER A 246 17.13 -22.04 -34.39
C SER A 246 17.38 -20.68 -35.07
N LYS A 247 16.33 -19.87 -35.22
CA LYS A 247 16.38 -18.50 -35.78
C LYS A 247 15.76 -17.50 -34.79
N PRO A 248 16.11 -16.21 -34.89
CA PRO A 248 15.44 -15.13 -34.15
C PRO A 248 13.91 -15.19 -34.30
N TRP A 249 13.17 -14.96 -33.22
CA TRP A 249 11.70 -14.95 -33.24
C TRP A 249 11.17 -13.83 -34.15
N THR A 250 11.87 -12.71 -34.23
CA THR A 250 11.55 -11.59 -35.13
C THR A 250 11.63 -11.98 -36.62
N LEU A 251 12.57 -12.85 -36.99
CA LEU A 251 12.70 -13.38 -38.34
C LEU A 251 11.61 -14.42 -38.63
N ALA A 252 11.33 -15.29 -37.66
CA ALA A 252 10.24 -16.25 -37.75
C ALA A 252 8.88 -15.54 -37.94
N LEU A 253 8.65 -14.45 -37.20
CA LEU A 253 7.49 -13.58 -37.33
C LEU A 253 7.44 -12.91 -38.71
N TYR A 254 8.55 -12.31 -39.17
CA TYR A 254 8.63 -11.65 -40.48
C TYR A 254 8.24 -12.59 -41.63
N ASN A 255 8.63 -13.86 -41.56
CA ASN A 255 8.28 -14.86 -42.59
C ASN A 255 6.77 -15.13 -42.70
N VAL A 256 5.97 -14.77 -41.70
CA VAL A 256 4.52 -14.98 -41.68
C VAL A 256 3.76 -13.67 -41.87
N VAL A 257 4.18 -12.59 -41.21
CA VAL A 257 3.41 -11.33 -41.14
C VAL A 257 4.08 -10.15 -41.86
N GLY A 258 5.28 -10.33 -42.42
CA GLY A 258 6.03 -9.27 -43.11
C GLY A 258 6.56 -8.17 -42.19
N ALA A 259 6.45 -8.32 -40.87
CA ALA A 259 6.94 -7.38 -39.87
C ALA A 259 7.81 -8.10 -38.84
N LYS A 260 8.83 -7.40 -38.32
CA LYS A 260 9.76 -7.90 -37.31
C LYS A 260 9.33 -7.59 -35.88
N ASN A 261 8.44 -6.63 -35.70
CA ASN A 261 7.94 -6.19 -34.40
C ASN A 261 6.53 -6.73 -34.17
N MET A 262 6.19 -6.97 -32.90
CA MET A 262 4.80 -7.23 -32.53
C MET A 262 3.93 -5.98 -32.79
N ASP A 263 2.76 -6.19 -33.38
CA ASP A 263 1.83 -5.14 -33.77
C ASP A 263 0.42 -5.47 -33.27
N VAL A 264 -0.21 -4.53 -32.56
CA VAL A 264 -1.56 -4.68 -32.00
C VAL A 264 -2.66 -4.39 -33.02
N ARG A 265 -2.36 -3.75 -34.16
CA ARG A 265 -3.37 -3.36 -35.16
C ARG A 265 -4.25 -4.51 -35.67
N PRO A 266 -3.74 -5.72 -35.95
CA PRO A 266 -4.59 -6.85 -36.35
C PRO A 266 -5.67 -7.20 -35.32
N LEU A 267 -5.36 -7.09 -34.02
CA LEU A 267 -6.31 -7.30 -32.94
C LEU A 267 -7.39 -6.19 -32.92
N LEU A 268 -6.98 -4.94 -33.09
CA LEU A 268 -7.92 -3.81 -33.15
C LEU A 268 -8.85 -3.92 -34.35
N ASN A 269 -8.33 -4.30 -35.52
CA ASN A 269 -9.12 -4.51 -36.73
C ASN A 269 -10.14 -5.64 -36.55
N TYR A 270 -9.77 -6.74 -35.88
CA TYR A 270 -10.68 -7.83 -35.57
C TYR A 270 -11.88 -7.37 -34.72
N PHE A 271 -11.65 -6.46 -33.77
CA PHE A 271 -12.69 -5.91 -32.89
C PHE A 271 -13.32 -4.60 -33.39
N ASP A 272 -12.97 -4.07 -34.57
CA ASP A 272 -13.45 -2.77 -35.05
C ASP A 272 -15.00 -2.67 -35.15
N PRO A 273 -15.72 -3.69 -35.63
CA PRO A 273 -17.19 -3.65 -35.64
C PRO A 273 -17.79 -3.56 -34.22
N LEU A 274 -17.24 -4.33 -33.28
CA LEU A 274 -17.65 -4.29 -31.87
C LEU A 274 -17.32 -2.94 -31.25
N PHE A 275 -16.12 -2.41 -31.50
CA PHE A 275 -15.69 -1.11 -30.99
C PHE A 275 -16.58 0.03 -31.49
N THR A 276 -16.97 0.00 -32.77
CA THR A 276 -17.91 0.96 -33.34
C THR A 276 -19.29 0.86 -32.71
N TRP A 277 -19.80 -0.36 -32.52
CA TRP A 277 -21.06 -0.58 -31.81
C TRP A 277 -21.01 -0.10 -30.34
N LEU A 278 -19.91 -0.37 -29.61
CA LEU A 278 -19.72 0.07 -28.23
C LEU A 278 -19.71 1.59 -28.07
N LYS A 279 -19.10 2.32 -29.02
CA LYS A 279 -19.14 3.80 -29.03
C LYS A 279 -20.57 4.35 -29.13
N GLU A 280 -21.44 3.68 -29.87
CA GLU A 280 -22.86 4.06 -29.97
C GLU A 280 -23.60 3.78 -28.66
N GLN A 281 -23.44 2.58 -28.10
CA GLN A 281 -24.12 2.17 -26.86
C GLN A 281 -23.71 3.03 -25.66
N ASN A 282 -22.45 3.44 -25.59
CA ASN A 282 -21.91 4.20 -24.47
C ASN A 282 -22.11 5.72 -24.58
N ARG A 283 -22.88 6.23 -25.57
CA ARG A 283 -23.10 7.68 -25.77
C ARG A 283 -23.63 8.42 -24.54
N ASN A 284 -24.49 7.75 -23.76
CA ASN A 284 -25.12 8.32 -22.58
C ASN A 284 -24.49 7.83 -21.26
N SER A 285 -23.41 7.04 -21.35
CA SER A 285 -22.71 6.48 -20.20
C SER A 285 -21.35 7.15 -20.03
N PHE A 286 -20.84 7.18 -18.80
CA PHE A 286 -19.47 7.65 -18.56
C PHE A 286 -18.47 6.60 -19.08
N VAL A 287 -17.51 7.02 -19.90
CA VAL A 287 -16.41 6.18 -20.41
C VAL A 287 -15.15 6.48 -19.62
N GLY A 288 -14.77 5.55 -18.75
CA GLY A 288 -13.67 5.68 -17.81
C GLY A 288 -14.09 5.16 -16.43
N TRP A 289 -13.23 5.31 -15.43
CA TRP A 289 -13.52 4.92 -14.05
C TRP A 289 -12.89 5.89 -13.05
N ASN A 290 -13.50 6.02 -11.87
CA ASN A 290 -12.99 6.84 -10.77
C ASN A 290 -12.08 6.00 -9.87
N THR A 291 -10.80 6.35 -9.79
CA THR A 291 -9.79 5.62 -9.00
C THR A 291 -9.89 5.85 -7.49
N VAL A 292 -10.70 6.83 -7.05
CA VAL A 292 -10.89 7.16 -5.62
C VAL A 292 -12.09 6.41 -5.04
N TRP A 293 -13.05 6.02 -5.86
CA TRP A 293 -14.23 5.31 -5.40
C TRP A 293 -13.90 3.89 -4.96
N SER A 294 -14.50 3.46 -3.86
CA SER A 294 -14.42 2.10 -3.35
C SER A 294 -15.79 1.68 -2.76
N PRO A 295 -16.20 0.40 -2.86
CA PRO A 295 -17.48 -0.07 -2.32
C PRO A 295 -17.68 0.19 -0.81
N TYR A 296 -16.60 0.31 -0.04
CA TYR A 296 -16.62 0.55 1.40
C TYR A 296 -16.35 2.01 1.80
N ALA A 297 -16.13 2.91 0.83
CA ALA A 297 -15.74 4.30 1.11
C ALA A 297 -16.80 5.05 1.92
N ASP A 298 -18.08 4.88 1.61
CA ASP A 298 -19.19 5.61 2.25
C ASP A 298 -19.40 5.19 3.71
N GLN A 299 -19.07 3.94 4.04
CA GLN A 299 -19.15 3.40 5.40
C GLN A 299 -17.87 3.63 6.22
N SER A 300 -16.82 4.16 5.59
CA SER A 300 -15.52 4.34 6.23
C SER A 300 -15.45 5.67 7.00
N ILE A 301 -14.76 5.63 8.14
CA ILE A 301 -14.43 6.81 8.95
C ILE A 301 -12.94 7.12 8.81
N LYS A 302 -12.62 8.38 8.55
CA LYS A 302 -11.24 8.84 8.40
C LYS A 302 -10.66 9.26 9.76
N VAL A 303 -9.48 8.73 10.07
CA VAL A 303 -8.73 9.00 11.30
C VAL A 303 -7.48 9.83 10.98
N ARG A 304 -7.16 10.78 11.85
CA ARG A 304 -5.89 11.53 11.83
C ARG A 304 -5.26 11.53 13.20
N ILE A 305 -3.97 11.21 13.26
CA ILE A 305 -3.22 11.12 14.52
C ILE A 305 -2.03 12.07 14.50
N SER A 306 -1.96 12.94 15.50
CA SER A 306 -0.94 13.99 15.66
C SER A 306 -0.03 13.72 16.87
N LEU A 307 0.74 12.62 16.83
CA LEU A 307 1.58 12.17 17.96
C LEU A 307 2.57 13.24 18.45
N LYS A 308 3.31 13.87 17.53
CA LYS A 308 4.30 14.90 17.89
C LYS A 308 3.68 16.13 18.52
N SER A 309 2.46 16.49 18.13
CA SER A 309 1.75 17.63 18.71
C SER A 309 1.30 17.34 20.14
N ALA A 310 0.91 16.11 20.43
CA ALA A 310 0.43 15.71 21.76
C ALA A 310 1.57 15.42 22.74
N LEU A 311 2.62 14.73 22.28
CA LEU A 311 3.63 14.13 23.16
C LEU A 311 5.02 14.77 23.04
N GLY A 312 5.22 15.67 22.07
CA GLY A 312 6.50 16.32 21.82
C GLY A 312 7.62 15.29 21.58
N GLU A 313 8.69 15.39 22.37
CA GLU A 313 9.84 14.47 22.30
C GLU A 313 9.54 13.05 22.82
N LYS A 314 8.47 12.87 23.59
CA LYS A 314 8.04 11.56 24.09
C LYS A 314 7.13 10.80 23.12
N ALA A 315 6.95 11.32 21.90
CA ALA A 315 6.13 10.68 20.87
C ALA A 315 6.72 9.32 20.48
N TYR A 316 5.91 8.26 20.63
CA TYR A 316 6.27 6.93 20.17
C TYR A 316 6.13 6.82 18.64
N LYS A 317 6.71 5.75 18.07
CA LYS A 317 6.59 5.43 16.64
C LYS A 317 5.32 4.63 16.41
N TRP A 318 4.45 5.11 15.52
CA TRP A 318 3.31 4.33 15.05
C TRP A 318 3.77 3.19 14.15
N ASN A 319 3.56 1.94 14.58
CA ASN A 319 3.89 0.71 13.87
C ASN A 319 2.70 -0.26 13.88
N ASP A 320 2.90 -1.48 13.40
CA ASP A 320 1.82 -2.48 13.29
C ASP A 320 1.25 -2.90 14.65
N ASN A 321 2.03 -2.78 15.74
CA ASN A 321 1.53 -3.05 17.09
C ASN A 321 0.54 -1.97 17.55
N GLU A 322 0.84 -0.70 17.28
CA GLU A 322 -0.09 0.40 17.58
C GLU A 322 -1.36 0.30 16.72
N MET A 323 -1.21 -0.15 15.46
CA MET A 323 -2.35 -0.42 14.59
C MET A 323 -3.21 -1.58 15.10
N TYR A 324 -2.60 -2.65 15.60
CA TYR A 324 -3.31 -3.75 16.27
C TYR A 324 -4.08 -3.23 17.49
N LEU A 325 -3.43 -2.48 18.38
CA LEU A 325 -4.06 -1.90 19.56
C LEU A 325 -5.23 -0.97 19.18
N PHE A 326 -5.10 -0.20 18.10
CA PHE A 326 -6.17 0.66 17.59
C PHE A 326 -7.37 -0.17 17.16
N ARG A 327 -7.17 -1.20 16.33
CA ARG A 327 -8.24 -2.10 15.89
C ARG A 327 -8.92 -2.80 17.07
N SER A 328 -8.15 -3.29 18.04
CA SER A 328 -8.70 -3.90 19.26
C SER A 328 -9.49 -2.90 20.11
N SER A 329 -9.08 -1.63 20.17
CA SER A 329 -9.79 -0.57 20.89
C SER A 329 -11.12 -0.22 20.22
N ILE A 330 -11.15 -0.18 18.89
CA ILE A 330 -12.40 -0.02 18.12
C ILE A 330 -13.32 -1.23 18.32
N ALA A 331 -12.79 -2.45 18.20
CA ALA A 331 -13.58 -3.66 18.44
C ALA A 331 -14.18 -3.68 19.86
N TYR A 332 -13.41 -3.24 20.88
CA TYR A 332 -13.94 -3.06 22.23
C TYR A 332 -15.09 -2.05 22.29
N ALA A 333 -14.94 -0.88 21.66
CA ALA A 333 -15.99 0.13 21.62
C ALA A 333 -17.28 -0.40 20.96
N MET A 334 -17.14 -1.18 19.88
CA MET A 334 -18.27 -1.84 19.22
C MET A 334 -18.96 -2.85 20.15
N ARG A 335 -18.21 -3.68 20.88
CA ARG A 335 -18.79 -4.63 21.85
C ARG A 335 -19.59 -3.92 22.93
N GLU A 336 -19.04 -2.84 23.50
CA GLU A 336 -19.71 -2.03 24.51
C GLU A 336 -21.00 -1.40 23.99
N TYR A 337 -20.96 -0.82 22.78
CA TYR A 337 -22.13 -0.19 22.15
C TYR A 337 -23.25 -1.19 21.92
N PHE A 338 -22.97 -2.32 21.26
CA PHE A 338 -23.98 -3.34 21.00
C PHE A 338 -24.55 -3.94 22.29
N SER A 339 -23.70 -4.12 23.31
CA SER A 339 -24.15 -4.62 24.60
C SER A 339 -25.07 -3.64 25.34
N LYS A 340 -24.78 -2.33 25.30
CA LYS A 340 -25.50 -1.32 26.09
C LYS A 340 -26.71 -0.71 25.36
N GLU A 341 -26.57 -0.41 24.07
CA GLU A 341 -27.59 0.31 23.30
C GLU A 341 -28.51 -0.64 22.52
N LYS A 342 -28.01 -1.82 22.13
CA LYS A 342 -28.77 -2.79 21.32
C LYS A 342 -29.14 -4.06 22.09
N ASN A 343 -28.67 -4.22 23.33
CA ASN A 343 -28.83 -5.46 24.13
C ASN A 343 -28.39 -6.73 23.38
N GLN A 344 -27.33 -6.64 22.57
CA GLN A 344 -26.77 -7.74 21.79
C GLN A 344 -25.31 -8.01 22.15
N THR A 345 -24.97 -9.28 22.32
CA THR A 345 -23.58 -9.70 22.58
C THR A 345 -22.93 -10.17 21.28
N ILE A 346 -22.26 -9.26 20.59
CA ILE A 346 -21.54 -9.57 19.34
C ILE A 346 -20.03 -9.58 19.63
N PRO A 347 -19.31 -10.69 19.35
CA PRO A 347 -17.90 -10.83 19.69
C PRO A 347 -16.99 -10.19 18.62
N PHE A 348 -17.06 -8.87 18.43
CA PHE A 348 -16.15 -8.17 17.54
C PHE A 348 -14.69 -8.39 17.96
N VAL A 349 -13.79 -8.61 17.00
CA VAL A 349 -12.34 -8.72 17.17
C VAL A 349 -11.61 -7.74 16.25
N GLU A 350 -10.29 -7.62 16.38
CA GLU A 350 -9.47 -6.73 15.57
C GLU A 350 -9.57 -6.98 14.06
N ASP A 351 -9.83 -8.24 13.66
CA ASP A 351 -9.98 -8.64 12.26
C ASP A 351 -11.27 -8.12 11.63
N ASN A 352 -12.24 -7.70 12.45
CA ASN A 352 -13.47 -7.07 11.96
C ASN A 352 -13.28 -5.57 11.67
N VAL A 353 -12.14 -4.98 12.03
CA VAL A 353 -11.84 -3.56 11.82
C VAL A 353 -10.88 -3.44 10.64
N TRP A 354 -11.44 -3.11 9.49
CA TRP A 354 -10.73 -3.03 8.21
C TRP A 354 -10.12 -1.65 8.03
N VAL A 355 -8.80 -1.58 7.81
CA VAL A 355 -8.06 -0.32 7.67
C VAL A 355 -7.56 -0.17 6.24
N ASN A 356 -7.85 0.99 5.65
CA ASN A 356 -7.47 1.36 4.29
C ASN A 356 -6.72 2.70 4.25
N ASP A 357 -6.10 3.00 3.11
CA ASP A 357 -5.48 4.31 2.83
C ASP A 357 -4.46 4.81 3.87
N LEU A 358 -3.69 3.89 4.48
CA LEU A 358 -2.65 4.25 5.44
C LEU A 358 -1.60 5.18 4.81
N LYS A 359 -1.42 6.37 5.39
CA LYS A 359 -0.42 7.38 4.97
C LYS A 359 0.66 7.60 6.04
N PRO A 360 1.88 8.02 5.63
CA PRO A 360 2.98 8.29 6.56
C PRO A 360 2.71 9.33 7.65
N ARG A 361 1.76 10.27 7.41
CA ARG A 361 1.32 11.25 8.42
C ARG A 361 0.37 10.67 9.47
N ILE A 362 0.27 9.34 9.56
CA ILE A 362 -0.64 8.59 10.43
C ILE A 362 -2.08 9.05 10.19
N SER A 363 -2.52 8.84 8.96
CA SER A 363 -3.92 8.97 8.58
C SER A 363 -4.34 7.75 7.81
N PHE A 364 -5.54 7.26 8.07
CA PHE A 364 -6.11 6.09 7.43
C PHE A 364 -7.64 6.19 7.51
N THR A 365 -8.33 5.36 6.76
CA THR A 365 -9.77 5.15 6.89
C THR A 365 -10.04 3.77 7.45
N PHE A 366 -11.15 3.58 8.14
CA PHE A 366 -11.55 2.26 8.57
C PHE A 366 -13.07 2.08 8.54
N PHE A 367 -13.50 0.83 8.40
CA PHE A 367 -14.89 0.41 8.58
C PHE A 367 -14.93 -0.88 9.39
N VAL A 368 -16.12 -1.27 9.84
CA VAL A 368 -16.31 -2.45 10.70
C VAL A 368 -17.28 -3.42 10.02
N THR A 369 -16.98 -4.72 10.06
CA THR A 369 -17.90 -5.78 9.58
C THR A 369 -18.42 -6.62 10.74
N LEU A 370 -19.49 -7.38 10.50
CA LEU A 370 -19.97 -8.37 11.44
C LEU A 370 -18.96 -9.54 11.56
N PRO A 371 -18.77 -10.15 12.75
CA PRO A 371 -17.96 -11.35 12.89
C PRO A 371 -18.47 -12.49 12.02
N GLY A 372 -17.59 -13.14 11.25
CA GLY A 372 -17.95 -14.23 10.35
C GLY A 372 -18.70 -13.80 9.09
N ASN A 373 -18.96 -12.51 8.85
CA ASN A 373 -19.62 -12.08 7.63
C ASN A 373 -18.99 -10.79 7.09
N VAL A 374 -18.07 -10.95 6.13
CA VAL A 374 -17.38 -9.82 5.48
C VAL A 374 -18.32 -8.93 4.65
N SER A 375 -19.43 -9.49 4.18
CA SER A 375 -20.41 -8.78 3.36
C SER A 375 -21.31 -7.85 4.18
N ASP A 376 -21.43 -8.11 5.48
CA ASP A 376 -22.25 -7.31 6.39
C ASP A 376 -21.39 -6.21 7.06
N ILE A 377 -21.39 -5.04 6.44
CA ILE A 377 -20.69 -3.85 6.93
C ILE A 377 -21.60 -3.13 7.93
N ILE A 378 -21.08 -2.86 9.13
CA ILE A 378 -21.79 -2.09 10.14
C ILE A 378 -22.00 -0.65 9.64
N PRO A 379 -23.23 -0.11 9.71
CA PRO A 379 -23.50 1.25 9.29
C PRO A 379 -22.61 2.26 10.00
N ARG A 380 -22.06 3.21 9.24
CA ARG A 380 -21.19 4.26 9.76
C ARG A 380 -21.76 4.97 10.99
N ALA A 381 -23.06 5.23 11.02
CA ALA A 381 -23.73 5.89 12.15
C ALA A 381 -23.61 5.11 13.47
N ASP A 382 -23.73 3.78 13.43
CA ASP A 382 -23.56 2.93 14.61
C ASP A 382 -22.09 2.93 15.09
N VAL A 383 -21.15 2.94 14.15
CA VAL A 383 -19.71 3.03 14.45
C VAL A 383 -19.36 4.39 15.09
N GLU A 384 -19.92 5.48 14.57
CA GLU A 384 -19.75 6.83 15.12
C GLU A 384 -20.25 6.93 16.57
N GLU A 385 -21.42 6.35 16.88
CA GLU A 385 -21.98 6.33 18.22
C GLU A 385 -21.15 5.46 19.19
N ALA A 386 -20.69 4.29 18.73
CA ALA A 386 -19.82 3.43 19.51
C ALA A 386 -18.51 4.12 19.91
N ILE A 387 -17.90 4.85 18.96
CA ILE A 387 -16.70 5.65 19.21
C ILE A 387 -16.99 6.78 20.19
N ARG A 388 -18.13 7.46 20.05
CA ARG A 388 -18.52 8.56 20.95
C ARG A 388 -18.63 8.09 22.40
N MET A 389 -19.27 6.94 22.62
CA MET A 389 -19.44 6.36 23.96
C MET A 389 -18.10 5.96 24.61
N SER A 390 -17.16 5.46 23.82
CA SER A 390 -15.86 4.97 24.30
C SER A 390 -14.70 5.94 24.07
N ARG A 391 -14.98 7.19 23.66
CA ARG A 391 -13.97 8.13 23.15
C ARG A 391 -12.86 8.40 24.16
N GLY A 392 -13.22 8.65 25.42
CA GLY A 392 -12.25 8.87 26.49
C GLY A 392 -11.31 7.68 26.67
N ARG A 393 -11.86 6.46 26.65
CA ARG A 393 -11.06 5.23 26.82
C ARG A 393 -10.10 4.97 25.65
N ILE A 394 -10.54 5.28 24.42
CA ILE A 394 -9.68 5.18 23.23
C ILE A 394 -8.54 6.18 23.34
N ASN A 395 -8.84 7.44 23.66
CA ASN A 395 -7.85 8.50 23.85
C ASN A 395 -6.81 8.13 24.92
N ASP A 396 -7.26 7.64 26.07
CA ASP A 396 -6.40 7.23 27.19
C ASP A 396 -5.41 6.12 26.80
N ALA A 397 -5.86 5.14 25.99
CA ALA A 397 -5.02 4.04 25.52
C ALA A 397 -3.80 4.54 24.71
N PHE A 398 -3.96 5.62 23.95
CA PHE A 398 -2.90 6.20 23.11
C PHE A 398 -2.21 7.41 23.74
N ARG A 399 -2.66 7.86 24.93
CA ARG A 399 -2.25 9.11 25.59
C ARG A 399 -2.48 10.34 24.69
N LEU A 400 -3.60 10.33 23.97
CA LEU A 400 -4.02 11.39 23.07
C LEU A 400 -5.28 12.06 23.60
N ASP A 401 -5.65 13.16 22.99
CA ASP A 401 -6.89 13.90 23.24
C ASP A 401 -7.69 14.04 21.94
N ASP A 402 -8.89 14.64 22.01
CA ASP A 402 -9.76 14.79 20.85
C ASP A 402 -9.18 15.65 19.72
N LYS A 403 -8.13 16.45 20.00
CA LYS A 403 -7.44 17.27 18.98
C LYS A 403 -6.31 16.51 18.30
N SER A 404 -5.69 15.58 19.02
CA SER A 404 -4.55 14.81 18.53
C SER A 404 -4.94 13.44 17.98
N LEU A 405 -6.09 12.91 18.37
CA LEU A 405 -6.75 11.77 17.73
C LEU A 405 -8.11 12.21 17.20
N GLU A 406 -8.15 12.58 15.92
CA GLU A 406 -9.35 13.08 15.25
C GLU A 406 -10.03 11.95 14.46
N PHE A 407 -11.36 11.88 14.57
CA PHE A 407 -12.20 11.03 13.72
C PHE A 407 -13.10 11.97 12.93
N LEU A 408 -12.84 12.12 11.62
CA LEU A 408 -13.53 13.12 10.80
C LEU A 408 -15.02 12.81 10.71
N GLY A 409 -15.85 13.74 11.18
CA GLY A 409 -17.31 13.61 11.23
C GLY A 409 -17.85 13.42 12.66
N ILE A 410 -17.02 13.00 13.62
CA ILE A 410 -17.42 12.83 15.02
C ILE A 410 -16.98 14.05 15.82
N GLN A 411 -17.94 14.72 16.48
CA GLN A 411 -17.65 15.89 17.30
C GLN A 411 -16.87 15.50 18.58
N PRO A 412 -15.92 16.35 19.05
CA PRO A 412 -15.21 16.15 20.32
C PRO A 412 -16.16 16.05 21.52
N THR A 413 -15.80 15.26 22.53
CA THR A 413 -16.58 15.11 23.78
C THR A 413 -16.23 16.17 24.83
N LEU A 414 -15.39 17.15 24.49
CA LEU A 414 -14.99 18.23 25.40
C LEU A 414 -16.22 18.98 25.92
N GLY A 415 -16.47 18.89 27.22
CA GLY A 415 -17.39 19.77 27.93
C GLY A 415 -16.92 21.23 27.84
N PRO A 416 -17.83 22.21 28.04
CA PRO A 416 -17.46 23.61 28.06
C PRO A 416 -16.36 23.86 29.11
N PRO A 417 -15.42 24.80 28.86
CA PRO A 417 -14.35 25.11 29.81
C PRO A 417 -14.93 25.44 31.17
N TYR A 418 -14.32 24.91 32.24
CA TYR A 418 -14.72 25.17 33.62
C TYR A 418 -14.83 26.68 33.87
N GLN A 419 -16.06 27.16 34.10
CA GLN A 419 -16.29 28.50 34.60
C GLN A 419 -16.28 28.41 36.14
N PRO A 420 -15.33 29.10 36.83
CA PRO A 420 -15.32 29.09 38.28
C PRO A 420 -16.67 29.62 38.81
N PRO A 421 -17.20 29.06 39.92
CA PRO A 421 -18.53 29.40 40.44
C PRO A 421 -18.66 30.85 40.89
N VAL A 422 -17.54 31.58 40.96
CA VAL A 422 -17.48 33.00 41.27
C VAL A 422 -16.56 33.66 40.26
N THR A 423 -17.03 34.72 39.60
CA THR A 423 -16.18 35.53 38.72
C THR A 423 -15.06 36.15 39.54
N ILE A 424 -13.80 35.82 39.24
CA ILE A 424 -12.60 36.23 40.00
C ILE A 424 -12.57 37.75 40.24
N TRP A 425 -13.07 38.55 39.30
CA TRP A 425 -13.15 40.00 39.44
C TRP A 425 -14.09 40.47 40.57
N LEU A 426 -15.15 39.74 40.91
CA LEU A 426 -16.04 40.09 42.04
C LEU A 426 -15.32 39.95 43.39
N ILE A 427 -14.44 38.96 43.54
CA ILE A 427 -13.63 38.80 44.76
C ILE A 427 -12.63 39.95 44.88
N VAL A 428 -11.95 40.28 43.78
CA VAL A 428 -11.02 41.42 43.72
C VAL A 428 -11.75 42.74 43.99
N PHE A 429 -12.92 42.94 43.38
CA PHE A 429 -13.77 44.12 43.60
C PHE A 429 -14.22 44.23 45.06
N GLY A 430 -14.68 43.14 45.67
CA GLY A 430 -15.10 43.11 47.07
C GLY A 430 -13.95 43.45 48.03
N ALA A 431 -12.75 42.92 47.79
CA ALA A 431 -11.57 43.23 48.58
C ALA A 431 -11.15 44.70 48.46
N VAL A 432 -11.12 45.24 47.23
CA VAL A 432 -10.76 46.64 46.97
C VAL A 432 -11.78 47.59 47.62
N MET A 433 -13.08 47.34 47.44
CA MET A 433 -14.13 48.14 48.06
C MET A 433 -14.09 48.07 49.58
N GLY A 434 -13.79 46.90 50.16
CA GLY A 434 -13.59 46.75 51.61
C GLY A 434 -12.48 47.63 52.15
N VAL A 435 -11.32 47.65 51.47
CA VAL A 435 -10.18 48.52 51.85
C VAL A 435 -10.54 50.00 51.72
N VAL A 436 -11.25 50.39 50.65
CA VAL A 436 -11.69 51.77 50.43
C VAL A 436 -12.65 52.23 51.53
N VAL A 437 -13.62 51.40 51.91
CA VAL A 437 -14.58 51.74 52.98
C VAL A 437 -13.87 51.86 54.33
N VAL A 438 -12.96 50.95 54.66
CA VAL A 438 -12.15 51.05 55.89
C VAL A 438 -11.31 52.33 55.88
N GLY A 439 -10.71 52.69 54.75
CA GLY A 439 -9.97 53.94 54.57
C GLY A 439 -10.84 55.18 54.81
N ILE A 440 -12.05 55.22 54.25
CA ILE A 440 -13.01 56.32 54.44
C ILE A 440 -13.42 56.44 55.92
N VAL A 441 -13.73 55.32 56.59
CA VAL A 441 -14.12 55.33 58.01
C VAL A 441 -12.98 55.84 58.89
N LEU A 442 -11.74 55.41 58.63
CA LEU A 442 -10.56 55.90 59.35
C LEU A 442 -10.33 57.41 59.15
N LEU A 443 -10.56 57.93 57.94
CA LEU A 443 -10.48 59.37 57.66
C LEU A 443 -11.54 60.17 58.39
N ILE A 444 -12.79 59.69 58.44
CA ILE A 444 -13.88 60.34 59.19
C ILE A 444 -13.56 60.34 60.69
N PHE A 445 -13.12 59.21 61.24
CA PHE A 445 -12.78 59.11 62.67
C PHE A 445 -11.59 60.00 63.04
N SER A 446 -10.57 60.07 62.18
CA SER A 446 -9.43 60.98 62.33
C SER A 446 -9.88 62.45 62.29
N GLY A 447 -10.78 62.81 61.37
CA GLY A 447 -11.36 64.16 61.26
C GLY A 447 -12.16 64.58 62.50
N ILE A 448 -12.97 63.69 63.07
CA ILE A 448 -13.75 63.95 64.30
C ILE A 448 -12.81 64.07 65.51
N ARG A 449 -11.77 63.23 65.60
CA ARG A 449 -10.77 63.29 66.68
C ARG A 449 -9.96 64.59 66.63
N ASN A 450 -9.66 65.10 65.44
CA ASN A 450 -8.93 66.35 65.27
C ASN A 450 -9.80 67.57 65.66
N ARG A 451 -11.11 67.56 65.39
CA ARG A 451 -12.04 68.59 65.89
C ARG A 451 -12.17 68.60 67.41
N ARG A 452 -12.26 67.43 68.07
CA ARG A 452 -12.29 67.34 69.54
C ARG A 452 -11.02 67.86 70.22
N LYS A 453 -9.85 67.75 69.57
CA LYS A 453 -8.61 68.36 70.06
C LYS A 453 -8.62 69.90 69.96
N ASN A 454 -9.27 70.47 68.93
CA ASN A 454 -9.39 71.91 68.77
C ASN A 454 -10.46 72.55 69.67
N ASP A 455 -11.54 71.85 70.01
CA ASP A 455 -12.59 72.37 70.92
C ASP A 455 -12.11 72.48 72.38
N GLN A 456 -11.09 71.70 72.78
CA GLN A 456 -10.47 71.76 74.11
C GLN A 456 -9.56 73.00 74.32
N ALA A 457 -9.24 73.75 73.25
CA ALA A 457 -8.43 74.97 73.31
C ALA A 457 -9.27 76.27 73.39
N ARG A 458 -10.61 76.18 73.43
CA ARG A 458 -11.52 77.32 73.29
C ARG A 458 -12.39 77.63 74.53
N SER A 459 -12.09 77.02 75.69
CA SER A 459 -12.88 77.14 76.93
C SER A 459 -12.22 78.01 78.03
N GLU A 460 -11.74 79.20 77.68
CA GLU A 460 -11.42 80.25 78.65
C GLU A 460 -12.01 81.56 78.14
N GLU A 461 -13.29 81.80 78.43
CA GLU A 461 -13.87 83.09 78.88
C GLU A 461 -15.41 82.98 79.01
N ASN A 462 -15.92 83.36 80.18
CA ASN A 462 -17.31 83.23 80.66
C ASN A 462 -17.76 84.61 81.26
N PRO A 463 -19.05 84.90 81.52
CA PRO A 463 -19.85 85.88 80.77
C PRO A 463 -20.60 86.90 81.67
N TYR A 464 -21.34 87.81 81.02
CA TYR A 464 -22.34 88.78 81.53
C TYR A 464 -21.87 90.13 82.11
N ALA A 465 -22.33 91.21 81.48
CA ALA A 465 -22.76 92.45 82.14
C ALA A 465 -23.83 93.13 81.23
N SER A 466 -25.12 92.92 81.50
CA SER A 466 -26.05 93.81 82.22
C SER A 466 -26.62 95.00 81.41
N VAL A 467 -27.85 94.76 80.91
CA VAL A 467 -29.06 95.61 80.74
C VAL A 467 -29.03 97.04 81.35
N ASN A 468 -29.43 98.11 80.63
CA ASN A 468 -30.78 98.73 80.70
C ASN A 468 -30.99 100.05 79.89
N LEU A 469 -32.27 100.24 79.53
CA LEU A 469 -33.03 101.31 78.85
C LEU A 469 -32.64 102.81 79.03
N SER A 470 -32.66 103.59 77.93
CA SER A 470 -33.49 104.82 77.77
C SER A 470 -33.23 105.57 76.44
N LYS A 471 -34.28 106.25 75.93
CA LYS A 471 -34.40 107.17 74.76
C LYS A 471 -34.68 106.56 73.39
N GLY A 472 -35.82 106.97 72.83
CA GLY A 472 -36.11 106.92 71.39
C GLY A 472 -35.69 108.21 70.69
N GLU A 473 -35.42 108.14 69.39
CA GLU A 473 -36.25 108.71 68.32
C GLU A 473 -35.65 108.46 66.92
N ASN A 474 -36.53 108.02 66.02
CA ASN A 474 -36.72 108.33 64.59
C ASN A 474 -35.65 108.13 63.47
N ASN A 475 -36.13 107.39 62.46
CA ASN A 475 -35.68 107.21 61.07
C ASN A 475 -35.88 108.52 60.25
N PRO A 476 -35.12 108.85 59.18
CA PRO A 476 -35.22 108.19 57.86
C PRO A 476 -33.88 108.17 57.08
N GLY A 477 -33.66 107.38 56.03
CA GLY A 477 -34.18 107.61 54.68
C GLY A 477 -33.05 107.62 53.63
N PHE A 478 -33.21 106.79 52.60
CA PHE A 478 -32.80 106.98 51.20
C PHE A 478 -31.44 107.63 50.83
N GLN A 479 -30.58 106.87 50.14
CA GLN A 479 -30.10 107.10 48.76
C GLN A 479 -29.07 105.99 48.39
N ASN A 480 -29.34 105.05 47.49
CA ASN A 480 -29.39 105.06 46.02
C ASN A 480 -28.01 104.83 45.32
N VAL A 481 -28.06 104.04 44.23
CA VAL A 481 -27.05 103.82 43.14
C VAL A 481 -25.86 102.89 43.46
N GLY A 482 -25.46 101.90 42.65
CA GLY A 482 -25.86 101.39 41.32
C GLY A 482 -25.20 100.02 41.07
N ALA A 483 -25.83 99.14 40.25
CA ALA A 483 -25.37 98.68 38.91
C ALA A 483 -23.87 98.31 38.84
N VAL A 484 -23.46 97.10 38.42
CA VAL A 484 -23.38 96.58 37.03
C VAL A 484 -22.93 95.09 37.15
N GLN A 485 -23.65 94.09 36.58
CA GLN A 485 -23.37 93.36 35.32
C GLN A 485 -21.97 92.68 35.27
N THR A 486 -21.75 91.42 34.87
CA THR A 486 -22.20 90.69 33.66
C THR A 486 -22.16 89.16 33.81
N SER A 487 -22.90 88.50 32.92
CA SER A 487 -22.93 87.07 32.58
C SER A 487 -21.81 86.63 31.61
N PHE A 488 -21.70 85.31 31.45
CA PHE A 488 -20.86 84.47 30.55
C PHE A 488 -19.51 84.04 31.09
#